data_AF-A0A7C5GS22-F1
#
_entry.id   AF-A0A7C5GS22-F1
#
_cell.length_a   1.000
_cell.length_b   1.000
_cell.length_c   1.000
_cell.angle_alpha   90.00
_cell.angle_beta   90.00
_cell.angle_gamma   90.00
#
_symmetry.space_group_name_H-M   'P 1'
#
loop_
_entity.id
_entity.type
_entity.pdbx_description
1 polymer ?
#
loop_
_entity_poly.entity_id
_entity_poly.type
_entity_poly.pdbx_seq_one_letter_code
_entity_poly.pdbx_strand_id
1 'polypeptide(L)'
;MRNKIYILLMFFSFIMVGCGEVTTTDGRVINSTGTSSNNNNSTDNSLTNDLNSRNSISDINSSNDKLKITGKVTYDRVHVNSSGIGLNYNNITKEVVKQVIVKAIRLNGQVIASTTTDDNGDYTLDNLPPNIDLKVQVYAQMQKSGMGGWDLKVVDNTNSNSQYVMESSSISLTDNSLRVNLNAGSGWNGSRYNSERTAAPFAVLGSIYQAMQKVLSADSRVNFPALIVNWSENNVASGNGSEAELRDGQIITSHYDGNQQLWILGDANGDTDEYDNHIIIHEWGHYFEDQFSRADSIGGSHGAGDYLDIRVAFGEGWGNGWSAIVTDDPIYYDTMDIRQSNGFFMDIENQAPDNPGWYSEASIQRILYDLYDSHNDGADTLSLGFKPIYDVLVSSQKTTPAFTSIFSFITYLKEQNPSVTDKIDAILASENIGSIQDIYGSTIDNN
;
A
#
# COMPACT_ATOMS: atom_id res chain seq x y z
N MET A 1 20.06 -19.31 14.22
CA MET A 1 18.76 -19.66 13.63
C MET A 1 17.75 -18.68 14.21
N ARG A 2 17.42 -17.61 13.49
CA ARG A 2 16.32 -16.71 13.88
C ARG A 2 15.03 -17.44 13.53
N ASN A 3 14.26 -17.84 14.54
CA ASN A 3 12.89 -18.27 14.31
C ASN A 3 12.13 -17.05 13.78
N LYS A 4 11.60 -17.17 12.57
CA LYS A 4 10.78 -16.13 11.94
C LYS A 4 9.42 -16.17 12.64
N ILE A 5 9.10 -15.12 13.38
CA ILE A 5 7.78 -14.90 13.96
C ILE A 5 7.21 -13.75 13.14
N TYR A 6 6.12 -14.02 12.45
CA TYR A 6 5.42 -13.06 11.61
C TYR A 6 4.64 -12.08 12.50
N ILE A 7 4.54 -10.83 12.07
CA ILE A 7 3.57 -9.87 12.62
C ILE A 7 2.20 -10.39 12.19
N LEU A 8 1.33 -10.63 13.16
CA LEU A 8 -0.01 -11.13 12.94
C LEU A 8 -0.96 -10.21 13.70
N LEU A 9 -1.49 -9.21 13.00
CA LEU A 9 -2.73 -8.58 13.43
C LEU A 9 -3.84 -9.64 13.31
N MET A 10 -4.18 -10.28 14.42
CA MET A 10 -5.38 -11.12 14.51
C MET A 10 -6.54 -10.22 14.88
N PHE A 11 -7.23 -9.68 13.88
CA PHE A 11 -8.55 -9.14 14.12
C PHE A 11 -9.55 -10.29 14.19
N PHE A 12 -10.19 -10.43 15.35
CA PHE A 12 -11.19 -11.45 15.64
C PHE A 12 -12.34 -11.38 14.61
N SER A 13 -12.26 -12.23 13.60
CA SER A 13 -13.43 -12.61 12.82
C SER A 13 -14.34 -13.44 13.73
N PHE A 14 -15.45 -12.86 14.17
CA PHE A 14 -16.54 -13.57 14.84
C PHE A 14 -17.19 -14.53 13.83
N ILE A 15 -16.57 -15.68 13.61
CA ILE A 15 -17.21 -16.80 12.91
C ILE A 15 -17.45 -17.90 13.94
N MET A 16 -18.63 -17.85 14.56
CA MET A 16 -19.25 -19.04 15.13
C MET A 16 -19.51 -20.02 13.98
N VAL A 17 -18.68 -21.05 13.84
CA VAL A 17 -19.09 -22.28 13.15
C VAL A 17 -19.16 -23.39 14.18
N GLY A 18 -20.41 -23.69 14.55
CA GLY A 18 -20.76 -24.86 15.32
C GLY A 18 -20.38 -26.15 14.58
N CYS A 19 -19.98 -27.15 15.36
CA CYS A 19 -19.81 -28.53 14.95
C CYS A 19 -21.01 -29.06 14.16
N GLY A 20 -20.73 -29.76 13.05
CA GLY A 20 -21.73 -30.50 12.30
C GLY A 20 -21.08 -31.38 11.22
N GLU A 21 -20.77 -32.61 11.59
CA GLU A 21 -20.24 -33.67 10.73
C GLU A 21 -21.36 -34.32 9.88
N VAL A 22 -20.97 -35.02 8.80
CA VAL A 22 -21.61 -36.20 8.15
C VAL A 22 -22.14 -36.07 6.67
N THR A 23 -21.25 -36.55 5.78
CA THR A 23 -21.39 -37.46 4.60
C THR A 23 -22.15 -37.11 3.29
N THR A 24 -21.35 -37.09 2.21
CA THR A 24 -21.47 -37.71 0.86
C THR A 24 -22.84 -38.04 0.24
N THR A 25 -23.08 -37.59 -1.00
CA THR A 25 -23.16 -38.46 -2.20
C THR A 25 -23.27 -37.68 -3.53
N ASP A 26 -22.53 -38.23 -4.50
CA ASP A 26 -22.55 -38.23 -5.97
C ASP A 26 -23.72 -37.56 -6.75
N GLY A 27 -23.43 -37.06 -7.96
CA GLY A 27 -24.48 -36.60 -8.89
C GLY A 27 -24.04 -35.74 -10.08
N ARG A 28 -23.28 -36.31 -11.02
CA ARG A 28 -22.94 -35.74 -12.34
C ARG A 28 -24.15 -35.79 -13.30
N VAL A 29 -24.51 -34.68 -13.97
CA VAL A 29 -25.31 -34.70 -15.22
C VAL A 29 -24.87 -33.60 -16.20
N ILE A 30 -24.57 -34.02 -17.43
CA ILE A 30 -24.38 -33.22 -18.66
C ILE A 30 -25.56 -33.58 -19.58
N ASN A 31 -26.27 -32.61 -20.18
CA ASN A 31 -26.40 -32.50 -21.65
C ASN A 31 -27.28 -31.35 -22.15
N SER A 32 -26.85 -30.89 -23.33
CA SER A 32 -27.40 -29.87 -24.23
C SER A 32 -28.83 -30.13 -24.72
N THR A 33 -29.48 -29.08 -25.24
CA THR A 33 -30.06 -29.07 -26.61
C THR A 33 -30.38 -27.62 -27.01
N GLY A 34 -30.08 -27.26 -28.26
CA GLY A 34 -30.39 -25.95 -28.84
C GLY A 34 -31.64 -25.96 -29.71
N THR A 35 -32.08 -24.78 -30.15
CA THR A 35 -32.70 -24.53 -31.47
C THR A 35 -32.85 -23.03 -31.72
N SER A 36 -32.71 -22.63 -32.99
CA SER A 36 -32.70 -21.26 -33.50
C SER A 36 -34.10 -20.77 -33.93
N SER A 37 -34.32 -19.45 -34.00
CA SER A 37 -34.92 -18.79 -35.17
C SER A 37 -34.86 -17.25 -35.08
N ASN A 38 -34.62 -16.65 -36.24
CA ASN A 38 -34.44 -15.24 -36.59
C ASN A 38 -35.71 -14.35 -36.53
N ASN A 39 -35.52 -13.04 -36.30
CA ASN A 39 -35.63 -11.92 -37.26
C ASN A 39 -36.32 -10.62 -36.76
N ASN A 40 -35.56 -9.53 -36.94
CA ASN A 40 -35.91 -8.19 -37.43
C ASN A 40 -36.35 -7.02 -36.52
N ASN A 41 -35.49 -6.00 -36.60
CA ASN A 41 -35.71 -4.54 -36.65
C ASN A 41 -36.27 -3.80 -35.43
N SER A 42 -35.37 -3.08 -34.76
CA SER A 42 -35.61 -1.68 -34.40
C SER A 42 -34.29 -0.92 -34.40
N THR A 43 -34.27 0.18 -35.13
CA THR A 43 -33.33 1.29 -34.97
C THR A 43 -33.29 1.71 -33.50
N ASP A 44 -32.10 1.72 -32.90
CA ASP A 44 -31.88 2.58 -31.75
C ASP A 44 -30.43 3.07 -31.72
N ASN A 45 -30.32 4.39 -31.61
CA ASN A 45 -29.09 5.13 -31.44
C ASN A 45 -28.62 4.91 -30.00
N SER A 46 -27.98 3.78 -29.73
CA SER A 46 -27.29 3.58 -28.46
C SER A 46 -25.85 4.04 -28.60
N LEU A 47 -25.60 5.26 -28.13
CA LEU A 47 -24.31 5.65 -27.58
C LEU A 47 -24.05 4.71 -26.39
N THR A 48 -23.54 3.51 -26.66
CA THR A 48 -22.79 2.76 -25.67
C THR A 48 -21.54 3.57 -25.41
N ASN A 49 -21.53 4.31 -24.29
CA ASN A 49 -20.30 4.76 -23.67
C ASN A 49 -19.46 3.51 -23.44
N ASP A 50 -18.53 3.25 -24.36
CA ASP A 50 -17.53 2.22 -24.24
C ASP A 50 -16.54 2.67 -23.16
N LEU A 51 -16.95 2.53 -21.90
CA LEU A 51 -16.14 2.78 -20.70
C LEU A 51 -14.93 1.85 -20.61
N ASN A 52 -14.72 0.97 -21.61
CA ASN A 52 -13.72 -0.10 -21.62
C ASN A 52 -12.50 0.14 -22.52
N SER A 53 -12.36 1.31 -23.15
CA SER A 53 -11.12 1.61 -23.87
C SER A 53 -9.98 1.87 -22.86
N ARG A 54 -9.24 0.80 -22.51
CA ARG A 54 -8.05 0.81 -21.62
C ARG A 54 -6.96 1.77 -22.11
N ASN A 55 -7.02 2.21 -23.36
CA ASN A 55 -6.16 3.24 -23.93
C ASN A 55 -6.91 4.19 -24.87
N SER A 56 -6.34 5.37 -25.13
CA SER A 56 -6.79 6.29 -26.19
C SER A 56 -5.59 6.71 -27.05
N ILE A 57 -5.73 6.59 -28.37
CA ILE A 57 -4.67 6.85 -29.34
C ILE A 57 -5.10 7.96 -30.30
N SER A 58 -4.26 8.96 -30.51
CA SER A 58 -4.53 10.08 -31.44
C SER A 58 -3.25 10.63 -32.05
N ASP A 59 -3.34 11.17 -33.25
CA ASP A 59 -2.19 11.78 -33.93
C ASP A 59 -1.76 13.10 -33.27
N ILE A 60 -0.45 13.36 -33.35
CA ILE A 60 0.17 14.62 -32.98
C ILE A 60 0.91 15.13 -34.22
N ASN A 61 0.53 16.31 -34.71
CA ASN A 61 1.25 16.98 -35.79
C ASN A 61 2.73 17.12 -35.41
N SER A 62 3.60 16.42 -36.14
CA SER A 62 5.05 16.49 -35.95
C SER A 62 5.69 17.02 -37.22
N SER A 63 6.16 18.26 -37.18
CA SER A 63 7.09 18.80 -38.18
C SER A 63 8.52 18.46 -37.75
N ASN A 64 8.99 17.23 -38.01
CA ASN A 64 10.40 16.83 -38.14
C ASN A 64 10.54 15.29 -38.20
N ASP A 65 11.59 14.81 -38.87
CA ASP A 65 11.92 13.41 -39.21
C ASP A 65 12.07 12.41 -38.04
N LYS A 66 11.77 12.81 -36.80
CA LYS A 66 11.85 11.93 -35.62
C LYS A 66 10.50 11.84 -34.92
N LEU A 67 9.93 10.64 -34.94
CA LEU A 67 8.62 10.37 -34.34
C LEU A 67 8.75 10.17 -32.83
N LYS A 68 7.68 10.50 -32.10
CA LYS A 68 7.57 10.28 -30.66
C LYS A 68 6.21 9.72 -30.29
N ILE A 69 6.16 9.07 -29.14
CA ILE A 69 4.92 8.72 -28.44
C ILE A 69 4.88 9.49 -27.14
N THR A 70 3.82 10.25 -26.90
CA THR A 70 3.55 10.91 -25.62
C THR A 70 2.28 10.35 -25.02
N GLY A 71 2.05 10.56 -23.73
CA GLY A 71 0.78 10.14 -23.13
C GLY A 71 0.71 10.41 -21.64
N LYS A 72 -0.47 10.15 -21.08
CA LYS A 72 -0.72 10.14 -19.65
C LYS A 72 -1.14 8.73 -19.21
N VAL A 73 -0.62 8.29 -18.08
CA VAL A 73 -0.99 7.02 -17.45
C VAL A 73 -1.76 7.28 -16.16
N THR A 74 -2.93 6.68 -16.04
CA THR A 74 -3.78 6.73 -14.84
C THR A 74 -4.17 5.34 -14.36
N TYR A 75 -4.64 5.24 -13.12
CA TYR A 75 -5.29 4.06 -12.56
C TYR A 75 -6.58 4.44 -11.84
N ASP A 76 -7.53 3.52 -11.81
CA ASP A 76 -8.74 3.65 -11.02
C ASP A 76 -8.39 3.43 -9.53
N ARG A 77 -8.54 4.46 -8.69
CA ARG A 77 -8.51 4.35 -7.23
C ARG A 77 -9.94 4.17 -6.73
N VAL A 78 -10.20 3.06 -6.06
CA VAL A 78 -11.45 2.84 -5.32
C VAL A 78 -11.26 3.40 -3.91
N HIS A 79 -12.13 4.32 -3.49
CA HIS A 79 -12.08 4.90 -2.15
C HIS A 79 -12.94 4.10 -1.18
N VAL A 80 -12.61 4.12 0.11
CA VAL A 80 -13.47 3.59 1.18
C VAL A 80 -14.77 4.42 1.31
N ASN A 81 -15.82 3.83 1.86
CA ASN A 81 -17.02 4.59 2.23
C ASN A 81 -16.68 5.63 3.31
N SER A 82 -17.46 6.72 3.38
CA SER A 82 -17.27 7.77 4.37
C SER A 82 -17.44 7.31 5.83
N SER A 83 -17.94 6.10 6.05
CA SER A 83 -18.00 5.44 7.36
C SER A 83 -16.70 4.73 7.75
N GLY A 84 -15.69 4.71 6.88
CA GLY A 84 -14.46 3.92 7.06
C GLY A 84 -14.64 2.42 6.82
N ILE A 85 -15.83 1.97 6.41
CA ILE A 85 -16.16 0.53 6.28
C ILE A 85 -16.48 0.20 4.83
N GLY A 86 -15.69 -0.70 4.25
CA GLY A 86 -15.88 -1.23 2.91
C GLY A 86 -15.61 -0.24 1.77
N LEU A 87 -15.37 -0.77 0.57
CA LEU A 87 -15.07 0.03 -0.61
C LEU A 87 -16.33 0.68 -1.21
N ASN A 88 -16.16 1.91 -1.67
CA ASN A 88 -17.16 2.71 -2.37
C ASN A 88 -16.90 2.70 -3.88
N TYR A 89 -17.38 1.67 -4.57
CA TYR A 89 -17.26 1.56 -6.03
C TYR A 89 -18.04 2.61 -6.84
N ASN A 90 -18.87 3.44 -6.19
CA ASN A 90 -19.48 4.62 -6.83
C ASN A 90 -18.57 5.85 -6.77
N ASN A 91 -17.51 5.80 -5.96
CA ASN A 91 -16.51 6.86 -5.80
C ASN A 91 -15.14 6.39 -6.31
N ILE A 92 -15.09 5.96 -7.58
CA ILE A 92 -13.82 5.67 -8.24
C ILE A 92 -13.26 6.96 -8.81
N THR A 93 -12.00 7.25 -8.51
CA THR A 93 -11.27 8.38 -9.11
C THR A 93 -10.16 7.87 -10.01
N LYS A 94 -9.77 8.68 -10.99
CA LYS A 94 -8.60 8.38 -11.84
C LYS A 94 -7.40 9.11 -11.28
N GLU A 95 -6.49 8.37 -10.67
CA GLU A 95 -5.24 8.89 -10.13
C GLU A 95 -4.10 8.68 -11.15
N VAL A 96 -3.08 9.52 -11.08
CA VAL A 96 -1.94 9.46 -12.00
C VAL A 96 -0.92 8.42 -11.55
N VAL A 97 -0.39 7.63 -12.48
CA VAL A 97 0.69 6.68 -12.17
C VAL A 97 2.03 7.42 -12.22
N LYS A 98 2.66 7.62 -11.06
CA LYS A 98 3.87 8.46 -10.91
C LYS A 98 5.15 7.63 -10.97
N GLN A 99 6.17 8.12 -11.67
CA GLN A 99 7.54 7.62 -11.63
C GLN A 99 7.72 6.13 -12.03
N VAL A 100 6.78 5.55 -12.80
CA VAL A 100 6.88 4.15 -13.25
C VAL A 100 7.54 4.03 -14.62
N ILE A 101 8.14 2.88 -14.89
CA ILE A 101 8.79 2.60 -16.15
C ILE A 101 7.78 2.39 -17.28
N VAL A 102 7.99 3.09 -18.41
CA VAL A 102 7.21 2.96 -19.65
C VAL A 102 8.14 2.58 -20.80
N LYS A 103 7.77 1.57 -21.60
CA LYS A 103 8.55 1.08 -22.73
C LYS A 103 7.73 1.04 -24.02
N ALA A 104 8.35 1.39 -25.15
CA ALA A 104 7.86 0.99 -26.47
C ALA A 104 8.54 -0.31 -26.89
N ILE A 105 7.75 -1.33 -27.20
CA ILE A 105 8.22 -2.68 -27.49
C ILE A 105 7.62 -3.17 -28.81
N ARG A 106 8.44 -3.78 -29.68
CA ARG A 106 7.96 -4.46 -30.89
C ARG A 106 7.19 -5.72 -30.55
N LEU A 107 6.40 -6.22 -31.50
CA LEU A 107 5.64 -7.48 -31.35
C LEU A 107 6.53 -8.72 -31.11
N ASN A 108 7.83 -8.65 -31.43
CA ASN A 108 8.80 -9.70 -31.15
C ASN A 108 9.49 -9.57 -29.76
N GLY A 109 9.08 -8.61 -28.92
CA GLY A 109 9.63 -8.37 -27.58
C GLY A 109 10.84 -7.43 -27.53
N GLN A 110 11.32 -6.91 -28.66
CA GLN A 110 12.43 -5.95 -28.66
C GLN A 110 12.00 -4.58 -28.11
N VAL A 111 12.67 -4.12 -27.04
CA VAL A 111 12.51 -2.76 -26.52
C VAL A 111 13.17 -1.76 -27.46
N ILE A 112 12.41 -0.75 -27.90
CA ILE A 112 12.86 0.31 -28.82
C ILE A 112 13.21 1.58 -28.05
N ALA A 113 12.41 1.92 -27.04
CA ALA A 113 12.65 3.06 -26.16
C ALA A 113 12.08 2.78 -24.77
N SER A 114 12.63 3.44 -23.76
CA SER A 114 12.18 3.40 -22.36
C SER A 114 12.24 4.79 -21.77
N THR A 115 11.30 5.10 -20.89
CA THR A 115 11.22 6.33 -20.11
C THR A 115 10.54 6.04 -18.77
N THR A 116 10.28 7.05 -17.96
CA THR A 116 9.40 6.97 -16.78
C THR A 116 8.26 7.97 -16.91
N THR A 117 7.13 7.72 -16.23
CA THR A 117 6.14 8.77 -16.02
C THR A 117 6.69 9.82 -15.06
N ASP A 118 6.26 11.08 -15.20
CA ASP A 118 6.53 12.14 -14.22
C ASP A 118 5.49 12.12 -13.08
N ASP A 119 5.55 13.10 -12.18
CA ASP A 119 4.61 13.22 -11.05
C ASP A 119 3.18 13.61 -11.47
N ASN A 120 2.99 14.02 -12.73
CA ASN A 120 1.68 14.24 -13.34
C ASN A 120 1.20 13.01 -14.13
N GLY A 121 1.97 11.91 -14.14
CA GLY A 121 1.69 10.71 -14.91
C GLY A 121 1.95 10.84 -16.41
N ASP A 122 2.56 11.94 -16.85
CA ASP A 122 2.90 12.16 -18.26
C ASP A 122 4.21 11.47 -18.63
N TYR A 123 4.31 10.96 -19.86
CA TYR A 123 5.52 10.33 -20.37
C TYR A 123 5.80 10.71 -21.83
N THR A 124 7.07 10.60 -22.23
CA THR A 124 7.50 10.79 -23.62
C THR A 124 8.56 9.76 -24.02
N LEU A 125 8.32 9.08 -25.15
CA LEU A 125 9.23 8.16 -25.82
C LEU A 125 9.64 8.81 -27.16
N ASP A 126 10.85 9.36 -27.21
CA ASP A 126 11.38 10.10 -28.36
C ASP A 126 12.26 9.26 -29.28
N ASN A 127 12.58 9.82 -30.46
CA ASN A 127 13.50 9.25 -31.46
C ASN A 127 13.07 7.86 -31.98
N LEU A 128 11.77 7.63 -32.11
CA LEU A 128 11.22 6.37 -32.60
C LEU A 128 11.34 6.29 -34.14
N PRO A 129 11.75 5.13 -34.70
CA PRO A 129 11.81 4.95 -36.14
C PRO A 129 10.41 4.90 -36.78
N PRO A 130 10.24 5.41 -38.01
CA PRO A 130 8.99 5.28 -38.76
C PRO A 130 8.78 3.86 -39.28
N ASN A 131 7.53 3.58 -39.69
CA ASN A 131 7.06 2.31 -40.26
C ASN A 131 7.35 1.10 -39.36
N ILE A 132 7.05 1.22 -38.07
CA ILE A 132 7.19 0.13 -37.11
C ILE A 132 5.86 -0.16 -36.40
N ASP A 133 5.63 -1.43 -36.11
CA ASP A 133 4.56 -1.87 -35.22
C ASP A 133 5.10 -2.11 -33.81
N LEU A 134 4.43 -1.53 -32.83
CA LEU A 134 4.81 -1.60 -31.42
C LEU A 134 3.59 -1.65 -30.49
N LYS A 135 3.85 -1.90 -29.22
CA LYS A 135 2.96 -1.61 -28.09
C LYS A 135 3.68 -0.70 -27.10
N VAL A 136 2.93 0.09 -26.35
CA VAL A 136 3.40 0.74 -25.13
C VAL A 136 3.12 -0.18 -23.95
N GLN A 137 4.12 -0.44 -23.12
CA GLN A 137 4.01 -1.21 -21.88
C GLN A 137 4.38 -0.33 -20.68
N VAL A 138 3.50 -0.30 -19.68
CA VAL A 138 3.68 0.40 -18.40
C VAL A 138 3.89 -0.66 -17.33
N TYR A 139 5.05 -0.64 -16.68
CA TYR A 139 5.42 -1.62 -15.66
C TYR A 139 5.02 -1.11 -14.28
N ALA A 140 4.51 -1.99 -13.41
CA ALA A 140 4.38 -1.69 -11.99
C ALA A 140 5.75 -1.74 -11.29
N GLN A 141 6.65 -0.86 -11.74
CA GLN A 141 8.04 -0.75 -11.28
C GLN A 141 8.48 0.71 -11.32
N MET A 142 9.08 1.16 -10.23
CA MET A 142 9.69 2.47 -10.07
C MET A 142 11.20 2.29 -9.91
N GLN A 143 11.98 3.05 -10.68
CA GLN A 143 13.44 2.99 -10.58
C GLN A 143 14.04 4.38 -10.79
N LYS A 144 14.86 4.82 -9.83
CA LYS A 144 15.58 6.08 -9.89
C LYS A 144 16.97 5.89 -9.30
N SER A 145 18.00 6.17 -10.09
CA SER A 145 19.39 6.11 -9.63
C SER A 145 19.83 7.44 -9.01
N GLY A 146 20.89 7.39 -8.19
CA GLY A 146 21.47 8.57 -7.56
C GLY A 146 20.76 8.96 -6.27
N MET A 147 20.96 10.21 -5.85
CA MET A 147 20.45 10.77 -4.60
C MET A 147 18.92 10.84 -4.60
N GLY A 148 18.27 10.42 -3.51
CA GLY A 148 16.82 10.27 -3.51
C GLY A 148 16.35 9.13 -4.42
N GLY A 149 17.20 8.12 -4.61
CA GLY A 149 16.98 6.99 -5.51
C GLY A 149 16.16 5.87 -4.87
N TRP A 150 15.52 5.06 -5.70
CA TRP A 150 14.66 3.93 -5.29
C TRP A 150 14.67 2.81 -6.34
N ASP A 151 14.41 1.58 -5.90
CA ASP A 151 14.16 0.42 -6.75
C ASP A 151 13.02 -0.41 -6.14
N LEU A 152 11.83 -0.28 -6.73
CA LEU A 152 10.59 -0.83 -6.19
C LEU A 152 9.80 -1.50 -7.33
N LYS A 153 9.27 -2.70 -7.07
CA LYS A 153 8.39 -3.38 -8.03
C LYS A 153 7.30 -4.20 -7.34
N VAL A 154 6.15 -4.28 -7.98
CA VAL A 154 5.07 -5.19 -7.61
C VAL A 154 5.11 -6.43 -8.51
N VAL A 155 5.08 -7.62 -7.91
CA VAL A 155 5.16 -8.91 -8.61
C VAL A 155 4.02 -9.83 -8.17
N ASP A 156 3.63 -10.73 -9.07
CA ASP A 156 2.69 -11.82 -8.78
C ASP A 156 3.45 -13.02 -8.22
N ASN A 157 3.46 -13.16 -6.90
CA ASN A 157 4.08 -14.29 -6.21
C ASN A 157 3.47 -15.64 -6.61
N THR A 158 2.21 -15.66 -7.04
CA THR A 158 1.50 -16.87 -7.48
C THR A 158 1.75 -17.26 -8.93
N ASN A 159 2.45 -16.39 -9.67
CA ASN A 159 2.85 -16.61 -11.05
C ASN A 159 4.36 -16.45 -11.22
N SER A 160 5.13 -17.19 -10.42
CA SER A 160 6.60 -17.22 -10.49
C SER A 160 7.26 -15.83 -10.39
N ASN A 161 6.71 -14.95 -9.54
CA ASN A 161 7.15 -13.57 -9.36
C ASN A 161 7.13 -12.75 -10.66
N SER A 162 6.13 -13.00 -11.53
CA SER A 162 5.97 -12.26 -12.78
C SER A 162 5.68 -10.79 -12.50
N GLN A 163 6.27 -9.91 -13.30
CA GLN A 163 6.09 -8.46 -13.18
C GLN A 163 4.74 -8.03 -13.76
N TYR A 164 3.97 -7.22 -13.03
CA TYR A 164 2.74 -6.63 -13.57
C TYR A 164 3.03 -5.57 -14.63
N VAL A 165 2.32 -5.65 -15.75
CA VAL A 165 2.44 -4.75 -16.90
C VAL A 165 1.07 -4.46 -17.49
N MET A 166 0.75 -3.17 -17.66
CA MET A 166 -0.36 -2.73 -18.49
C MET A 166 0.13 -2.43 -19.90
N GLU A 167 -0.57 -2.90 -20.93
CA GLU A 167 -0.19 -2.67 -22.33
C GLU A 167 -1.26 -1.95 -23.16
N SER A 168 -0.80 -1.16 -24.13
CA SER A 168 -1.67 -0.59 -25.15
C SER A 168 -2.12 -1.65 -26.17
N SER A 169 -3.17 -1.32 -26.94
CA SER A 169 -3.40 -1.95 -28.24
C SER A 169 -2.17 -1.77 -29.16
N SER A 170 -2.07 -2.62 -30.19
CA SER A 170 -1.02 -2.46 -31.21
C SER A 170 -1.10 -1.09 -31.88
N ILE A 171 0.07 -0.50 -32.10
CA ILE A 171 0.26 0.82 -32.68
C ILE A 171 1.17 0.68 -33.90
N SER A 172 0.77 1.28 -35.02
CA SER A 172 1.62 1.44 -36.20
C SER A 172 2.10 2.88 -36.26
N LEU A 173 3.40 3.09 -36.07
CA LEU A 173 4.03 4.40 -36.11
C LEU A 173 4.56 4.64 -37.53
N THR A 174 3.76 5.28 -38.40
CA THR A 174 4.10 5.48 -39.83
C THR A 174 5.00 6.71 -40.03
N ASP A 175 4.41 7.89 -39.96
CA ASP A 175 5.00 9.19 -40.29
C ASP A 175 4.53 10.31 -39.33
N ASN A 176 3.64 9.99 -38.39
CA ASN A 176 3.15 10.91 -37.37
C ASN A 176 3.53 10.45 -35.96
N SER A 177 3.70 11.43 -35.08
CA SER A 177 3.83 11.16 -33.64
C SER A 177 2.46 10.86 -33.06
N LEU A 178 2.41 10.10 -31.97
CA LEU A 178 1.15 9.66 -31.37
C LEU A 178 1.03 10.10 -29.92
N ARG A 179 -0.20 10.40 -29.51
CA ARG A 179 -0.60 10.46 -28.10
C ARG A 179 -1.26 9.13 -27.76
N VAL A 180 -0.75 8.44 -26.74
CA VAL A 180 -1.25 7.16 -26.24
C VAL A 180 -1.50 7.31 -24.75
N ASN A 181 -2.73 7.58 -24.33
CA ASN A 181 -3.06 7.57 -22.90
C ASN A 181 -3.47 6.16 -22.49
N LEU A 182 -3.14 5.74 -21.27
CA LEU A 182 -3.53 4.43 -20.72
C LEU A 182 -4.20 4.60 -19.36
N ASN A 183 -5.25 3.83 -19.10
CA ASN A 183 -5.91 3.75 -17.79
C ASN A 183 -5.95 2.30 -17.31
N ALA A 184 -5.36 2.05 -16.15
CA ALA A 184 -5.50 0.77 -15.45
C ALA A 184 -6.87 0.75 -14.76
N GLY A 185 -7.75 -0.15 -15.19
CA GLY A 185 -9.10 -0.27 -14.62
C GLY A 185 -9.13 -1.05 -13.31
N SER A 186 -10.11 -0.76 -12.45
CA SER A 186 -10.30 -1.46 -11.16
C SER A 186 -10.70 -2.93 -11.31
N GLY A 187 -11.24 -3.33 -12.47
CA GLY A 187 -11.78 -4.66 -12.71
C GLY A 187 -13.26 -4.82 -12.29
N TRP A 188 -13.85 -3.80 -11.68
CA TRP A 188 -15.23 -3.81 -11.18
C TRP A 188 -16.25 -3.42 -12.25
N ASN A 189 -17.34 -4.17 -12.37
CA ASN A 189 -18.42 -3.89 -13.35
C ASN A 189 -19.71 -3.30 -12.78
N GLY A 190 -19.69 -2.89 -11.51
CA GLY A 190 -20.89 -2.44 -10.78
C GLY A 190 -21.47 -3.50 -9.85
N SER A 191 -21.13 -4.78 -10.01
CA SER A 191 -21.66 -5.88 -9.20
C SER A 191 -20.61 -6.77 -8.55
N ARG A 192 -19.52 -7.04 -9.26
CA ARG A 192 -18.38 -7.88 -8.84
C ARG A 192 -17.14 -7.50 -9.65
N TYR A 193 -15.97 -7.97 -9.21
CA TYR A 193 -14.83 -8.10 -10.10
C TYR A 193 -15.15 -9.11 -11.20
N ASN A 194 -15.02 -8.70 -12.46
CA ASN A 194 -15.29 -9.55 -13.63
C ASN A 194 -14.21 -9.43 -14.73
N SER A 195 -13.19 -8.64 -14.46
CA SER A 195 -12.03 -8.43 -15.30
C SER A 195 -10.82 -8.25 -14.39
N GLU A 196 -9.64 -8.42 -14.96
CA GLU A 196 -8.36 -8.23 -14.29
C GLU A 196 -8.32 -6.88 -13.54
N ARG A 197 -7.90 -6.90 -12.27
CA ARG A 197 -7.73 -5.71 -11.44
C ARG A 197 -6.44 -4.97 -11.77
N THR A 198 -6.31 -4.53 -13.03
CA THR A 198 -5.08 -3.90 -13.56
C THR A 198 -4.62 -2.69 -12.72
N ALA A 199 -5.54 -1.99 -12.06
CA ALA A 199 -5.23 -0.83 -11.20
C ALA A 199 -4.49 -1.19 -9.90
N ALA A 200 -4.73 -2.37 -9.33
CA ALA A 200 -4.24 -2.75 -8.00
C ALA A 200 -2.71 -2.61 -7.82
N PRO A 201 -1.84 -3.15 -8.70
CA PRO A 201 -0.39 -2.98 -8.54
C PRO A 201 0.05 -1.50 -8.65
N PHE A 202 -0.70 -0.65 -9.35
CA PHE A 202 -0.40 0.79 -9.41
C PHE A 202 -0.92 1.55 -8.19
N ALA A 203 -2.05 1.14 -7.60
CA ALA A 203 -2.56 1.69 -6.35
C ALA A 203 -1.60 1.40 -5.17
N VAL A 204 -1.07 0.17 -5.11
CA VAL A 204 -0.02 -0.23 -4.15
C VAL A 204 1.23 0.65 -4.28
N LEU A 205 1.72 0.85 -5.51
CA LEU A 205 2.85 1.77 -5.76
C LEU A 205 2.53 3.21 -5.39
N GLY A 206 1.30 3.67 -5.62
CA GLY A 206 0.85 5.01 -5.24
C GLY A 206 0.96 5.25 -3.73
N SER A 207 0.48 4.31 -2.92
CA SER A 207 0.59 4.36 -1.45
C SER A 207 2.05 4.38 -0.99
N ILE A 208 2.91 3.53 -1.56
CA ILE A 208 4.34 3.49 -1.21
C ILE A 208 5.07 4.77 -1.66
N TYR A 209 4.72 5.31 -2.83
CA TYR A 209 5.29 6.57 -3.30
C TYR A 209 4.99 7.72 -2.34
N GLN A 210 3.78 7.78 -1.78
CA GLN A 210 3.42 8.76 -0.77
C GLN A 210 4.30 8.65 0.48
N ALA A 211 4.52 7.43 0.98
CA ALA A 211 5.42 7.16 2.11
C ALA A 211 6.87 7.61 1.80
N MET A 212 7.39 7.27 0.61
CA MET A 212 8.71 7.73 0.17
C MET A 212 8.80 9.27 0.10
N GLN A 213 7.76 9.96 -0.37
CA GLN A 213 7.74 11.44 -0.41
C GLN A 213 7.74 12.05 0.99
N LYS A 214 6.99 11.48 1.94
CA LYS A 214 7.01 11.93 3.35
C LYS A 214 8.41 11.81 3.94
N VAL A 215 9.13 10.71 3.69
CA VAL A 215 10.54 10.57 4.09
C VAL A 215 11.47 11.58 3.39
N LEU A 216 11.34 11.75 2.08
CA LEU A 216 12.15 12.72 1.32
C LEU A 216 11.91 14.17 1.74
N SER A 217 10.76 14.48 2.33
CA SER A 217 10.49 15.79 2.93
C SER A 217 11.34 16.06 4.18
N ALA A 218 11.73 15.03 4.92
CA ALA A 218 12.63 15.12 6.08
C ALA A 218 14.11 14.98 5.69
N ASP A 219 14.45 14.08 4.76
CA ASP A 219 15.79 13.93 4.18
C ASP A 219 15.74 13.68 2.66
N SER A 220 15.90 14.75 1.89
CA SER A 220 15.93 14.71 0.41
C SER A 220 17.07 13.87 -0.20
N ARG A 221 18.05 13.43 0.61
CA ARG A 221 19.24 12.71 0.13
C ARG A 221 19.21 11.23 0.41
N VAL A 222 18.21 10.75 1.15
CA VAL A 222 18.09 9.32 1.49
C VAL A 222 17.93 8.50 0.22
N ASN A 223 18.55 7.32 0.17
CA ASN A 223 18.33 6.36 -0.90
C ASN A 223 17.56 5.18 -0.32
N PHE A 224 16.48 4.78 -0.99
CA PHE A 224 15.65 3.68 -0.57
C PHE A 224 16.27 2.35 -1.00
N PRO A 225 16.57 1.44 -0.05
CA PRO A 225 16.93 0.06 -0.40
C PRO A 225 15.85 -0.59 -1.27
N ALA A 226 16.23 -1.61 -2.04
CA ALA A 226 15.29 -2.25 -2.94
C ALA A 226 14.09 -2.82 -2.17
N LEU A 227 12.92 -2.82 -2.80
CA LEU A 227 11.71 -3.35 -2.21
C LEU A 227 10.89 -4.13 -3.25
N ILE A 228 10.48 -5.35 -2.89
CA ILE A 228 9.58 -6.16 -3.69
C ILE A 228 8.24 -6.22 -2.98
N VAL A 229 7.16 -5.96 -3.70
CA VAL A 229 5.81 -6.13 -3.16
C VAL A 229 5.17 -7.32 -3.86
N ASN A 230 4.83 -8.34 -3.09
CA ASN A 230 4.17 -9.55 -3.53
C ASN A 230 2.66 -9.35 -3.37
N TRP A 231 1.98 -9.09 -4.48
CA TRP A 231 0.52 -8.93 -4.51
C TRP A 231 -0.06 -9.83 -5.59
N SER A 232 -1.19 -10.46 -5.30
CA SER A 232 -1.93 -11.28 -6.25
C SER A 232 -3.39 -11.38 -5.86
N GLU A 233 -4.27 -11.62 -6.83
CA GLU A 233 -5.67 -11.95 -6.56
C GLU A 233 -5.85 -13.29 -5.84
N ASN A 234 -4.79 -14.09 -5.79
CA ASN A 234 -4.75 -15.35 -5.06
C ASN A 234 -4.16 -15.21 -3.65
N ASN A 235 -3.71 -14.02 -3.25
CA ASN A 235 -3.19 -13.81 -1.89
C ASN A 235 -4.35 -13.79 -0.89
N VAL A 236 -4.42 -14.81 -0.06
CA VAL A 236 -5.48 -15.09 0.91
C VAL A 236 -4.93 -15.14 2.34
N ALA A 237 -5.77 -14.76 3.31
CA ALA A 237 -5.46 -14.78 4.74
C ALA A 237 -5.51 -16.22 5.30
N SER A 238 -4.56 -17.06 4.87
CA SER A 238 -4.45 -18.46 5.31
C SER A 238 -3.01 -18.97 5.21
N GLY A 239 -2.79 -20.21 5.66
CA GLY A 239 -1.46 -20.84 5.70
C GLY A 239 -0.64 -20.41 6.92
N ASN A 240 0.65 -20.76 6.90
CA ASN A 240 1.59 -20.47 7.98
C ASN A 240 2.85 -19.72 7.50
N GLY A 241 2.78 -19.12 6.31
CA GLY A 241 3.86 -18.31 5.76
C GLY A 241 5.09 -19.10 5.31
N SER A 242 4.95 -20.42 5.11
CA SER A 242 6.03 -21.21 4.50
C SER A 242 6.26 -20.76 3.06
N GLU A 243 7.49 -20.90 2.54
CA GLU A 243 7.81 -20.42 1.19
C GLU A 243 6.98 -21.10 0.08
N ALA A 244 6.54 -22.34 0.30
CA ALA A 244 5.61 -23.00 -0.60
C ALA A 244 4.20 -22.40 -0.55
N GLU A 245 3.69 -22.11 0.65
CA GLU A 245 2.39 -21.46 0.87
C GLU A 245 2.38 -20.04 0.29
N LEU A 246 3.44 -19.26 0.53
CA LEU A 246 3.61 -17.91 0.00
C LEU A 246 3.59 -17.88 -1.54
N ARG A 247 4.25 -18.85 -2.18
CA ARG A 247 4.18 -19.01 -3.65
C ARG A 247 2.79 -19.40 -4.12
N ASP A 248 2.00 -20.08 -3.31
CA ASP A 248 0.65 -20.53 -3.68
C ASP A 248 -0.44 -19.52 -3.22
N GLY A 249 -0.05 -18.36 -2.67
CA GLY A 249 -0.94 -17.27 -2.26
C GLY A 249 -1.42 -17.32 -0.80
N GLN A 250 -0.96 -18.26 0.00
CA GLN A 250 -1.34 -18.37 1.41
C GLN A 250 -0.36 -17.57 2.27
N ILE A 251 -0.72 -16.31 2.57
CA ILE A 251 0.22 -15.32 3.15
C ILE A 251 -0.04 -14.94 4.61
N ILE A 252 -0.97 -15.63 5.28
CA ILE A 252 -1.45 -15.36 6.65
C ILE A 252 -2.19 -14.02 6.76
N THR A 253 -1.50 -12.91 6.51
CA THR A 253 -1.99 -11.53 6.52
C THR A 253 -1.08 -10.67 5.63
N SER A 254 -1.47 -9.43 5.33
CA SER A 254 -0.52 -8.46 4.80
C SER A 254 0.60 -8.21 5.80
N HIS A 255 1.86 -8.28 5.35
CA HIS A 255 3.02 -8.15 6.24
C HIS A 255 4.32 -7.79 5.52
N TYR A 256 5.24 -7.13 6.23
CA TYR A 256 6.66 -7.07 5.88
C TYR A 256 7.43 -8.29 6.40
N ASP A 257 8.27 -8.91 5.55
CA ASP A 257 8.96 -10.17 5.88
C ASP A 257 10.33 -10.01 6.58
N GLY A 258 10.75 -8.77 6.87
CA GLY A 258 12.07 -8.47 7.42
C GLY A 258 13.23 -8.63 6.43
N ASN A 259 12.95 -8.80 5.13
CA ASN A 259 13.93 -9.06 4.07
C ASN A 259 13.59 -8.31 2.78
N GLN A 260 13.18 -7.05 2.88
CA GLN A 260 12.87 -6.17 1.75
C GLN A 260 11.69 -6.68 0.88
N GLN A 261 10.76 -7.45 1.47
CA GLN A 261 9.53 -7.87 0.81
C GLN A 261 8.28 -7.53 1.62
N LEU A 262 7.32 -6.87 0.97
CA LEU A 262 5.95 -6.78 1.46
C LEU A 262 5.13 -7.90 0.81
N TRP A 263 4.21 -8.46 1.57
CA TRP A 263 3.19 -9.40 1.12
C TRP A 263 1.85 -8.73 1.35
N ILE A 264 1.04 -8.61 0.31
CA ILE A 264 -0.22 -7.86 0.35
C ILE A 264 -1.36 -8.77 -0.09
N LEU A 265 -2.44 -8.80 0.69
CA LEU A 265 -3.65 -9.58 0.41
C LEU A 265 -4.38 -9.03 -0.82
N GLY A 266 -5.12 -9.93 -1.48
CA GLY A 266 -5.88 -9.60 -2.68
C GLY A 266 -7.11 -10.48 -2.85
N ASP A 267 -7.59 -11.15 -1.79
CA ASP A 267 -8.77 -12.02 -1.84
C ASP A 267 -10.06 -11.21 -1.93
N ALA A 268 -10.58 -11.11 -3.15
CA ALA A 268 -11.77 -10.35 -3.52
C ALA A 268 -13.05 -10.57 -2.67
N ASN A 269 -13.16 -11.60 -1.83
CA ASN A 269 -14.30 -11.70 -0.90
C ASN A 269 -13.89 -12.16 0.50
N GLY A 270 -12.60 -12.20 0.77
CA GLY A 270 -12.02 -12.42 2.09
C GLY A 270 -11.48 -11.11 2.62
N ASP A 271 -10.41 -10.63 2.00
CA ASP A 271 -9.62 -9.48 2.44
C ASP A 271 -8.81 -8.93 1.24
N THR A 272 -8.98 -7.64 0.92
CA THR A 272 -8.29 -6.99 -0.20
C THR A 272 -7.65 -5.68 0.21
N ASP A 273 -6.32 -5.65 0.17
CA ASP A 273 -5.57 -4.49 0.66
C ASP A 273 -5.10 -3.54 -0.44
N GLU A 274 -5.32 -3.84 -1.72
CA GLU A 274 -4.76 -3.01 -2.81
C GLU A 274 -5.19 -1.53 -2.80
N TYR A 275 -6.32 -1.22 -2.16
CA TYR A 275 -6.84 0.14 -1.99
C TYR A 275 -6.80 0.63 -0.53
N ASP A 276 -6.32 -0.20 0.39
CA ASP A 276 -6.20 0.09 1.80
C ASP A 276 -4.81 0.68 2.05
N ASN A 277 -4.71 1.99 1.76
CA ASN A 277 -3.43 2.70 1.85
C ASN A 277 -2.83 2.61 3.25
N HIS A 278 -3.64 2.69 4.31
CA HIS A 278 -3.14 2.62 5.68
C HIS A 278 -2.46 1.27 5.95
N ILE A 279 -3.01 0.15 5.48
CA ILE A 279 -2.39 -1.18 5.57
C ILE A 279 -1.06 -1.23 4.80
N ILE A 280 -1.07 -0.82 3.53
CA ILE A 280 0.16 -0.83 2.71
C ILE A 280 1.26 0.06 3.31
N ILE A 281 0.89 1.23 3.83
CA ILE A 281 1.83 2.18 4.43
C ILE A 281 2.30 1.70 5.81
N HIS A 282 1.45 1.05 6.59
CA HIS A 282 1.82 0.38 7.85
C HIS A 282 2.95 -0.62 7.60
N GLU A 283 2.77 -1.53 6.63
CA GLU A 283 3.79 -2.52 6.30
C GLU A 283 5.06 -1.88 5.73
N TRP A 284 4.91 -0.81 4.97
CA TRP A 284 6.05 -0.01 4.53
C TRP A 284 6.78 0.66 5.73
N GLY A 285 6.05 0.98 6.80
CA GLY A 285 6.59 1.47 8.07
C GLY A 285 7.55 0.47 8.72
N HIS A 286 7.25 -0.82 8.69
CA HIS A 286 8.19 -1.85 9.15
C HIS A 286 9.40 -2.01 8.23
N TYR A 287 9.21 -1.91 6.91
CA TYR A 287 10.34 -1.79 5.98
C TYR A 287 11.21 -0.58 6.34
N PHE A 288 10.60 0.54 6.73
CA PHE A 288 11.35 1.72 7.14
C PHE A 288 12.18 1.47 8.41
N GLU A 289 11.59 0.84 9.44
CA GLU A 289 12.31 0.51 10.68
C GLU A 289 13.53 -0.37 10.41
N ASP A 290 13.37 -1.41 9.60
CA ASP A 290 14.42 -2.36 9.27
C ASP A 290 15.55 -1.73 8.42
N GLN A 291 15.20 -0.89 7.45
CA GLN A 291 16.16 -0.36 6.49
C GLN A 291 16.84 0.95 6.90
N PHE A 292 16.11 1.85 7.57
CA PHE A 292 16.63 3.17 7.94
C PHE A 292 16.89 3.33 9.43
N SER A 293 16.12 2.65 10.28
CA SER A 293 16.24 2.70 11.74
C SER A 293 16.84 1.39 12.27
N ARG A 294 16.25 0.85 13.34
CA ARG A 294 16.45 -0.48 13.89
C ARG A 294 15.10 -1.05 14.33
N ALA A 295 14.79 -2.26 13.91
CA ALA A 295 13.61 -3.00 14.36
C ALA A 295 14.01 -4.09 15.38
N ASP A 296 13.62 -3.93 16.65
CA ASP A 296 13.80 -4.97 17.69
C ASP A 296 12.52 -5.79 17.97
N SER A 297 11.39 -5.45 17.31
CA SER A 297 10.12 -6.18 17.45
C SER A 297 10.33 -7.67 17.16
N ILE A 298 9.70 -8.50 18.00
CA ILE A 298 9.70 -9.95 17.83
C ILE A 298 8.45 -10.44 17.08
N GLY A 299 7.57 -9.53 16.68
CA GLY A 299 6.25 -9.84 16.11
C GLY A 299 5.42 -10.72 17.05
N GLY A 300 4.46 -11.42 16.45
CA GLY A 300 3.54 -12.31 17.14
C GLY A 300 2.09 -11.95 16.85
N SER A 301 1.17 -12.76 17.38
CA SER A 301 -0.26 -12.46 17.33
C SER A 301 -0.59 -11.38 18.35
N HIS A 302 -1.31 -10.35 17.93
CA HIS A 302 -1.85 -9.31 18.81
C HIS A 302 -3.18 -8.78 18.26
N GLY A 303 -3.90 -8.06 19.10
CA GLY A 303 -5.06 -7.26 18.73
C GLY A 303 -5.25 -6.06 19.66
N ALA A 304 -6.30 -5.29 19.38
CA ALA A 304 -6.63 -4.09 20.14
C ALA A 304 -6.81 -4.39 21.64
N GLY A 305 -6.15 -3.59 22.49
CA GLY A 305 -6.24 -3.66 23.95
C GLY A 305 -5.32 -4.68 24.61
N ASP A 306 -4.46 -5.39 23.86
CA ASP A 306 -3.49 -6.32 24.44
C ASP A 306 -2.38 -5.62 25.24
N TYR A 307 -1.86 -6.32 26.26
CA TYR A 307 -0.66 -5.91 27.00
C TYR A 307 0.59 -6.50 26.33
N LEU A 308 1.22 -5.73 25.44
CA LEU A 308 2.28 -6.24 24.58
C LEU A 308 3.69 -6.09 25.17
N ASP A 309 4.64 -6.87 24.64
CA ASP A 309 6.06 -6.58 24.81
C ASP A 309 6.37 -5.20 24.22
N ILE A 310 7.18 -4.39 24.93
CA ILE A 310 7.49 -3.00 24.56
C ILE A 310 7.99 -2.81 23.13
N ARG A 311 8.64 -3.85 22.56
CA ARG A 311 9.17 -3.83 21.20
C ARG A 311 8.08 -4.07 20.17
N VAL A 312 7.11 -4.91 20.51
CA VAL A 312 5.93 -5.17 19.69
C VAL A 312 5.02 -3.94 19.75
N ALA A 313 4.68 -3.46 20.94
CA ALA A 313 3.86 -2.25 21.11
C ALA A 313 4.41 -1.07 20.28
N PHE A 314 5.74 -0.86 20.33
CA PHE A 314 6.37 0.22 19.57
C PHE A 314 6.36 -0.02 18.06
N GLY A 315 6.70 -1.22 17.60
CA GLY A 315 6.71 -1.53 16.16
C GLY A 315 5.33 -1.40 15.53
N GLU A 316 4.31 -2.01 16.14
CA GLU A 316 2.92 -1.97 15.63
C GLU A 316 2.33 -0.56 15.75
N GLY A 317 2.55 0.12 16.88
CA GLY A 317 2.13 1.50 17.06
C GLY A 317 2.82 2.47 16.09
N TRP A 318 4.09 2.20 15.74
CA TRP A 318 4.79 2.90 14.68
C TRP A 318 4.11 2.67 13.32
N GLY A 319 3.81 1.43 12.94
CA GLY A 319 3.11 1.13 11.67
C GLY A 319 1.80 1.90 11.53
N ASN A 320 0.95 1.87 12.57
CA ASN A 320 -0.32 2.58 12.59
C ASN A 320 -0.13 4.11 12.56
N GLY A 321 0.66 4.67 13.48
CA GLY A 321 0.91 6.12 13.53
C GLY A 321 1.58 6.64 12.26
N TRP A 322 2.54 5.90 11.71
CA TRP A 322 3.19 6.22 10.45
C TRP A 322 2.21 6.29 9.29
N SER A 323 1.27 5.34 9.22
CA SER A 323 0.25 5.34 8.18
C SER A 323 -0.56 6.64 8.17
N ALA A 324 -1.00 7.11 9.33
CA ALA A 324 -1.71 8.38 9.49
C ALA A 324 -0.82 9.62 9.21
N ILE A 325 0.45 9.60 9.64
CA ILE A 325 1.41 10.67 9.36
C ILE A 325 1.62 10.82 7.85
N VAL A 326 1.72 9.72 7.10
CA VAL A 326 1.93 9.74 5.66
C VAL A 326 0.70 10.24 4.91
N THR A 327 -0.49 9.78 5.32
CA THR A 327 -1.77 10.11 4.69
C THR A 327 -2.28 11.49 5.07
N ASP A 328 -1.78 12.07 6.18
CA ASP A 328 -2.38 13.23 6.83
C ASP A 328 -3.88 12.97 7.14
N ASP A 329 -4.20 11.72 7.48
CA ASP A 329 -5.54 11.22 7.75
C ASP A 329 -5.48 10.26 8.95
N PRO A 330 -6.14 10.57 10.08
CA PRO A 330 -6.10 9.71 11.27
C PRO A 330 -7.00 8.48 11.15
N ILE A 331 -7.82 8.36 10.08
CA ILE A 331 -8.76 7.25 9.93
C ILE A 331 -8.06 6.08 9.24
N TYR A 332 -7.54 5.17 10.05
CA TYR A 332 -7.06 3.86 9.61
C TYR A 332 -8.25 3.00 9.18
N TYR A 333 -8.12 2.24 8.09
CA TYR A 333 -9.15 1.32 7.65
C TYR A 333 -8.58 0.09 6.92
N ASP A 334 -9.38 -0.97 6.94
CA ASP A 334 -9.13 -2.27 6.32
C ASP A 334 -10.46 -2.79 5.76
N THR A 335 -10.49 -3.14 4.47
CA THR A 335 -11.70 -3.53 3.74
C THR A 335 -11.74 -5.00 3.39
N MET A 336 -12.85 -5.64 3.75
CA MET A 336 -12.93 -7.09 3.74
C MET A 336 -14.33 -7.61 3.37
N ASP A 337 -14.46 -8.94 3.41
CA ASP A 337 -15.66 -9.72 3.14
C ASP A 337 -16.20 -9.59 1.70
N ILE A 338 -17.34 -10.24 1.49
CA ILE A 338 -18.08 -10.28 0.23
C ILE A 338 -18.26 -8.87 -0.33
N ARG A 339 -17.77 -8.68 -1.57
CA ARG A 339 -17.82 -7.41 -2.33
C ARG A 339 -17.12 -6.24 -1.61
N GLN A 340 -16.17 -6.52 -0.72
CA GLN A 340 -15.49 -5.50 0.09
C GLN A 340 -16.49 -4.60 0.83
N SER A 341 -17.62 -5.17 1.24
CA SER A 341 -18.73 -4.38 1.80
C SER A 341 -18.63 -4.19 3.30
N ASN A 342 -17.63 -4.81 3.93
CA ASN A 342 -17.37 -4.76 5.36
C ASN A 342 -15.90 -4.41 5.62
N GLY A 343 -15.50 -4.41 6.89
CA GLY A 343 -14.17 -4.05 7.32
C GLY A 343 -14.17 -3.51 8.74
N PHE A 344 -13.07 -2.90 9.14
CA PHE A 344 -13.01 -2.09 10.34
C PHE A 344 -12.28 -0.77 10.05
N PHE A 345 -12.43 0.17 10.98
CA PHE A 345 -11.65 1.39 10.98
C PHE A 345 -11.20 1.70 12.42
N MET A 346 -10.18 2.53 12.54
CA MET A 346 -9.68 3.06 13.80
C MET A 346 -9.44 4.56 13.62
N ASP A 347 -9.89 5.38 14.56
CA ASP A 347 -9.54 6.80 14.58
C ASP A 347 -8.30 6.98 15.47
N ILE A 348 -7.13 7.11 14.85
CA ILE A 348 -5.84 7.19 15.55
C ILE A 348 -5.77 8.37 16.51
N GLU A 349 -6.49 9.45 16.20
CA GLU A 349 -6.52 10.70 16.96
C GLU A 349 -7.55 10.63 18.10
N ASN A 350 -8.81 10.40 17.74
CA ASN A 350 -9.92 10.65 18.66
C ASN A 350 -10.40 9.41 19.43
N GLN A 351 -10.02 8.20 18.99
CA GLN A 351 -10.44 6.99 19.67
C GLN A 351 -9.60 6.74 20.91
N ALA A 352 -10.25 6.67 22.08
CA ALA A 352 -9.59 6.32 23.32
C ALA A 352 -9.01 4.89 23.23
N PRO A 353 -7.72 4.67 23.53
CA PRO A 353 -7.14 3.34 23.55
C PRO A 353 -7.76 2.46 24.63
N ASP A 354 -8.00 1.19 24.29
CA ASP A 354 -8.24 0.16 25.29
C ASP A 354 -6.93 -0.15 26.02
N ASN A 355 -6.96 -0.16 27.35
CA ASN A 355 -5.78 -0.38 28.22
C ASN A 355 -4.58 0.53 27.85
N PRO A 356 -4.69 1.86 28.02
CA PRO A 356 -3.63 2.79 27.64
C PRO A 356 -2.37 2.59 28.49
N GLY A 357 -1.20 2.71 27.85
CA GLY A 357 0.11 2.58 28.50
C GLY A 357 1.24 2.27 27.52
N TRP A 358 2.46 2.15 28.03
CA TRP A 358 3.66 1.89 27.22
C TRP A 358 3.67 0.52 26.51
N TYR A 359 2.78 -0.38 26.92
CA TYR A 359 2.58 -1.71 26.33
C TYR A 359 1.47 -1.72 25.27
N SER A 360 0.79 -0.60 25.06
CA SER A 360 -0.34 -0.49 24.13
C SER A 360 0.12 0.08 22.80
N GLU A 361 -0.07 -0.70 21.74
CA GLU A 361 0.05 -0.27 20.34
C GLU A 361 -0.81 0.99 20.09
N ALA A 362 -2.04 1.00 20.59
CA ALA A 362 -2.98 2.11 20.42
C ALA A 362 -2.56 3.38 21.17
N SER A 363 -1.85 3.27 22.29
CA SER A 363 -1.24 4.45 22.93
C SER A 363 -0.06 4.98 22.10
N ILE A 364 0.77 4.09 21.56
CA ILE A 364 1.97 4.50 20.81
C ILE A 364 1.60 5.17 19.48
N GLN A 365 0.61 4.63 18.74
CA GLN A 365 0.16 5.26 17.49
C GLN A 365 -0.37 6.68 17.73
N ARG A 366 -1.14 6.91 18.82
CA ARG A 366 -1.70 8.23 19.15
C ARG A 366 -0.58 9.19 19.54
N ILE A 367 0.31 8.79 20.46
CA ILE A 367 1.48 9.61 20.83
C ILE A 367 2.28 10.04 19.60
N LEU A 368 2.53 9.14 18.65
CA LEU A 368 3.29 9.48 17.44
C LEU A 368 2.55 10.50 16.55
N TYR A 369 1.22 10.40 16.49
CA TYR A 369 0.38 11.31 15.71
C TYR A 369 0.26 12.69 16.40
N ASP A 370 -0.02 12.76 17.70
CA ASP A 370 -0.02 14.00 18.51
C ASP A 370 1.34 14.74 18.44
N LEU A 371 2.45 13.99 18.46
CA LEU A 371 3.76 14.61 18.28
C LEU A 371 3.93 15.25 16.90
N TYR A 372 3.30 14.67 15.87
CA TYR A 372 3.45 15.04 14.47
C TYR A 372 2.57 16.21 14.06
N ASP A 373 1.29 16.13 14.40
CA ASP A 373 0.24 16.83 13.68
C ASP A 373 0.19 18.35 14.02
N SER A 374 -0.83 19.06 13.53
CA SER A 374 -0.98 20.49 13.85
C SER A 374 -2.28 20.82 14.59
N HIS A 375 -3.08 19.82 14.92
CA HIS A 375 -4.36 19.97 15.56
C HIS A 375 -4.20 19.83 17.07
N ASN A 376 -4.12 20.97 17.78
CA ASN A 376 -4.14 20.90 19.24
C ASN A 376 -5.49 20.34 19.73
N ASP A 377 -5.45 19.22 20.42
CA ASP A 377 -6.60 18.65 21.12
C ASP A 377 -6.22 18.22 22.56
N GLY A 378 -7.12 18.37 23.52
CA GLY A 378 -6.87 17.93 24.91
C GLY A 378 -5.50 18.32 25.50
N ALA A 379 -4.63 17.31 25.68
CA ALA A 379 -3.28 17.43 26.20
C ALA A 379 -2.24 17.72 25.09
N ASP A 380 -2.58 17.44 23.83
CA ASP A 380 -1.77 17.80 22.68
C ASP A 380 -1.86 19.31 22.40
N THR A 381 -0.71 19.94 22.50
CA THR A 381 -0.50 21.35 22.11
C THR A 381 0.82 21.51 21.37
N LEU A 382 1.33 20.41 20.84
CA LEU A 382 2.61 20.27 20.21
C LEU A 382 2.41 19.99 18.72
N SER A 383 3.39 20.40 17.92
CA SER A 383 3.34 20.19 16.47
C SER A 383 4.78 20.13 15.99
N LEU A 384 5.46 19.01 16.24
CA LEU A 384 6.86 18.86 15.84
C LEU A 384 7.01 18.67 14.33
N GLY A 385 5.96 18.21 13.66
CA GLY A 385 6.04 17.70 12.30
C GLY A 385 6.89 16.42 12.24
N PHE A 386 7.09 15.91 11.03
CA PHE A 386 7.72 14.61 10.86
C PHE A 386 9.24 14.61 11.13
N LYS A 387 9.92 15.75 10.92
CA LYS A 387 11.40 15.77 10.92
C LYS A 387 12.01 15.36 12.28
N PRO A 388 11.56 15.86 13.45
CA PRO A 388 12.12 15.43 14.73
C PRO A 388 11.91 13.94 15.02
N ILE A 389 10.77 13.37 14.62
CA ILE A 389 10.48 11.94 14.73
C ILE A 389 11.46 11.14 13.85
N TYR A 390 11.61 11.54 12.58
CA TYR A 390 12.56 10.95 11.64
C TYR A 390 13.99 10.98 12.17
N ASP A 391 14.45 12.14 12.66
CA ASP A 391 15.82 12.33 13.15
C ASP A 391 16.14 11.36 14.30
N VAL A 392 15.23 11.16 15.26
CA VAL A 392 15.40 10.18 16.36
C VAL A 392 15.53 8.76 15.80
N LEU A 393 14.61 8.35 14.91
CA LEU A 393 14.55 6.99 14.37
C LEU A 393 15.83 6.63 13.62
N VAL A 394 16.34 7.51 12.76
CA VAL A 394 17.51 7.19 11.92
C VAL A 394 18.85 7.42 12.61
N SER A 395 18.88 8.01 13.82
CA SER A 395 20.11 8.34 14.55
C SER A 395 20.23 7.64 15.93
N SER A 396 19.74 8.28 16.99
CA SER A 396 19.94 7.84 18.37
C SER A 396 19.22 6.53 18.64
N GLN A 397 17.98 6.36 18.17
CA GLN A 397 17.24 5.11 18.37
C GLN A 397 17.90 3.94 17.62
N LYS A 398 18.41 4.18 16.41
CA LYS A 398 19.13 3.16 15.65
C LYS A 398 20.34 2.59 16.40
N THR A 399 21.07 3.46 17.12
CA THR A 399 22.35 3.11 17.77
C THR A 399 22.26 2.96 19.29
N THR A 400 21.05 3.02 19.86
CA THR A 400 20.84 2.96 21.33
C THR A 400 21.23 1.60 21.92
N PRO A 401 21.78 1.54 23.15
CA PRO A 401 22.05 0.27 23.83
C PRO A 401 20.79 -0.40 24.44
N ALA A 402 19.66 0.32 24.54
CA ALA A 402 18.38 -0.24 24.98
C ALA A 402 17.65 -0.93 23.81
N PHE A 403 16.47 -1.51 24.04
CA PHE A 403 15.59 -1.93 22.94
C PHE A 403 14.91 -0.72 22.28
N THR A 404 14.55 -0.84 20.99
CA THR A 404 13.62 0.11 20.35
C THR A 404 12.26 -0.01 21.01
N SER A 405 11.82 1.07 21.65
CA SER A 405 10.59 1.16 22.41
C SER A 405 10.22 2.63 22.61
N ILE A 406 9.03 2.89 23.15
CA ILE A 406 8.62 4.26 23.50
C ILE A 406 9.61 4.93 24.46
N PHE A 407 10.28 4.16 25.34
CA PHE A 407 11.26 4.69 26.30
C PHE A 407 12.50 5.28 25.62
N SER A 408 13.12 4.51 24.73
CA SER A 408 14.30 4.98 24.00
C SER A 408 13.94 6.10 23.04
N PHE A 409 12.81 5.99 22.33
CA PHE A 409 12.31 7.03 21.43
C PHE A 409 12.11 8.38 22.14
N ILE A 410 11.28 8.41 23.18
CA ILE A 410 10.92 9.65 23.89
C ILE A 410 12.13 10.28 24.57
N THR A 411 13.02 9.48 25.16
CA THR A 411 14.24 10.01 25.80
C THR A 411 15.05 10.80 24.79
N TYR A 412 15.32 10.25 23.60
CA TYR A 412 16.05 10.95 22.56
C TYR A 412 15.27 12.10 21.94
N LEU A 413 13.95 11.99 21.82
CA LEU A 413 13.12 13.08 21.33
C LEU A 413 13.20 14.31 22.25
N LYS A 414 13.14 14.10 23.57
CA LYS A 414 13.32 15.15 24.58
C LYS A 414 14.72 15.75 24.55
N GLU A 415 15.77 14.92 24.43
CA GLU A 415 17.15 15.39 24.30
C GLU A 415 17.34 16.31 23.08
N GLN A 416 16.70 15.99 21.95
CA GLN A 416 16.75 16.80 20.73
C GLN A 416 15.84 18.04 20.79
N ASN A 417 14.82 18.05 21.66
CA ASN A 417 13.81 19.10 21.75
C ASN A 417 13.61 19.61 23.20
N PRO A 418 14.66 20.12 23.87
CA PRO A 418 14.63 20.42 25.31
C PRO A 418 13.66 21.54 25.71
N SER A 419 13.20 22.37 24.77
CA SER A 419 12.27 23.47 25.04
C SER A 419 10.81 23.04 25.15
N VAL A 420 10.48 21.79 24.83
CA VAL A 420 9.08 21.29 24.77
C VAL A 420 8.89 19.98 25.54
N THR A 421 9.82 19.61 26.43
CA THR A 421 9.74 18.36 27.20
C THR A 421 8.46 18.26 28.02
N ASP A 422 8.00 19.37 28.60
CA ASP A 422 6.76 19.42 29.40
C ASP A 422 5.52 19.11 28.55
N LYS A 423 5.54 19.49 27.26
CA LYS A 423 4.46 19.17 26.31
C LYS A 423 4.49 17.72 25.89
N ILE A 424 5.68 17.18 25.63
CA ILE A 424 5.87 15.74 25.37
C ILE A 424 5.35 14.93 26.56
N ASP A 425 5.66 15.35 27.79
CA ASP A 425 5.16 14.68 29.00
C ASP A 425 3.65 14.79 29.19
N ALA A 426 3.02 15.86 28.72
CA ALA A 426 1.56 15.98 28.73
C ALA A 426 0.89 14.96 27.79
N ILE A 427 1.42 14.76 26.58
CA ILE A 427 0.97 13.74 25.62
C ILE A 427 1.16 12.32 26.19
N LEU A 428 2.30 12.05 26.84
CA LEU A 428 2.50 10.74 27.48
C LEU A 428 1.50 10.50 28.62
N ALA A 429 1.21 11.54 29.41
CA ALA A 429 0.28 11.44 30.52
C ALA A 429 -1.17 11.19 30.06
N SER A 430 -1.59 11.66 28.88
CA SER A 430 -2.91 11.30 28.32
C SER A 430 -3.02 9.82 27.95
N GLU A 431 -1.90 9.14 27.75
CA GLU A 431 -1.82 7.68 27.55
C GLU A 431 -1.53 6.88 28.82
N ASN A 432 -1.70 7.47 30.01
CA ASN A 432 -1.30 6.85 31.28
C ASN A 432 0.18 6.44 31.33
N ILE A 433 1.06 7.14 30.59
CA ILE A 433 2.51 6.94 30.63
C ILE A 433 3.12 8.09 31.45
N GLY A 434 3.78 7.74 32.56
CA GLY A 434 4.53 8.72 33.36
C GLY A 434 5.71 9.32 32.58
N SER A 435 6.24 10.45 33.06
CA SER A 435 7.38 11.11 32.41
C SER A 435 8.59 10.18 32.29
N ILE A 436 8.96 9.83 31.05
CA ILE A 436 10.09 8.96 30.73
C ILE A 436 11.40 9.72 31.00
N GLN A 437 12.26 9.16 31.85
CA GLN A 437 13.54 9.75 32.30
C GLN A 437 14.79 9.14 31.65
N ASP A 438 14.68 7.91 31.14
CA ASP A 438 15.81 7.18 30.57
C ASP A 438 15.37 6.15 29.52
N ILE A 439 16.33 5.74 28.69
CA ILE A 439 16.13 4.82 27.57
C ILE A 439 15.70 3.40 27.98
N TYR A 440 15.80 3.03 29.26
CA TYR A 440 15.45 1.70 29.77
C TYR A 440 14.08 1.65 30.46
N GLY A 441 13.42 2.81 30.67
CA GLY A 441 12.15 2.89 31.39
C GLY A 441 12.29 2.66 32.90
N SER A 442 13.44 2.99 33.50
CA SER A 442 13.79 2.59 34.88
C SER A 442 12.92 3.19 35.99
N THR A 443 12.08 4.17 35.66
CA THR A 443 11.27 4.95 36.61
C THR A 443 9.77 4.77 36.40
N ILE A 444 9.38 3.90 35.47
CA ILE A 444 7.97 3.68 35.14
C ILE A 444 7.43 2.55 36.01
N ASP A 445 6.61 2.93 37.00
CA ASP A 445 5.74 2.03 37.73
C ASP A 445 4.34 2.13 37.11
N ASN A 446 3.75 1.00 36.71
CA ASN A 446 2.32 0.96 36.42
C ASN A 446 1.60 0.67 37.74
N ASN A 447 0.72 1.58 38.15
CA ASN A 447 -0.30 1.29 39.17
C ASN A 447 -1.28 0.23 38.65
#